data_AF-V5HEC6-F1
#
_entry.id   AF-V5HEC6-F1
#
_cell.length_a   1.000
_cell.length_b   1.000
_cell.length_c   1.000
_cell.angle_alpha   90.00
_cell.angle_beta   90.00
_cell.angle_gamma   90.00
#
_symmetry.space_group_name_H-M   'P 1'
#
loop_
_entity.id
_entity.type
_entity.pdbx_description
1 polymer ?
#
loop_
_entity_poly.entity_id
_entity_poly.type
_entity_poly.pdbx_seq_one_letter_code
_entity_poly.pdbx_strand_id
1 'polypeptide(L)'
;WLCCSPDGLVQENGEIRLLEIKCPSRCEAKPVVNKNINHHNVQPTSSAPSHSKDINVDYLYYEGQKLQLQGSHVYYTQVQISMYVLGASVCDFYVYSPKGSECVEVRRNDSFLQKVVPKLEWFFFRHYFPAVQRRQSLLNSSSVNL
;
A
#
# COMPACT_ATOMS: atom_id res chain seq x y z
N TRP A 1 -13.61 -5.99 -12.73
CA TRP A 1 -12.25 -6.44 -13.07
C TRP A 1 -11.21 -5.87 -12.10
N LEU A 2 -11.46 -4.70 -11.50
CA LEU A 2 -10.69 -4.17 -10.38
C LEU A 2 -11.53 -4.24 -9.09
N CYS A 3 -10.96 -4.75 -8.01
CA CYS A 3 -11.59 -4.85 -6.70
C CYS A 3 -10.52 -4.56 -5.63
N CYS A 4 -10.96 -4.24 -4.41
CA CYS A 4 -10.09 -4.11 -3.24
C CYS A 4 -10.78 -4.65 -1.99
N SER A 5 -10.00 -4.86 -0.94
CA SER A 5 -10.48 -5.23 0.39
C SER A 5 -9.61 -4.49 1.42
N PRO A 6 -9.91 -3.22 1.73
CA PRO A 6 -9.20 -2.52 2.80
C PRO A 6 -9.47 -3.19 4.14
N ASP A 7 -8.60 -2.97 5.13
CA ASP A 7 -8.78 -3.51 6.47
C ASP A 7 -9.93 -2.82 7.23
N GLY A 8 -10.25 -1.57 6.86
CA GLY A 8 -11.41 -0.87 7.41
C GLY A 8 -11.82 0.35 6.60
N LEU A 9 -13.05 0.79 6.86
CA LEU A 9 -13.60 2.08 6.42
C LEU A 9 -13.88 2.93 7.66
N VAL A 10 -13.38 4.15 7.67
CA VAL A 10 -13.61 5.12 8.73
C VAL A 10 -14.44 6.26 8.16
N GLN A 11 -15.59 6.53 8.76
CA GLN A 11 -16.45 7.64 8.35
C GLN A 11 -16.27 8.80 9.34
N GLU A 12 -15.80 9.93 8.84
CA GLU A 12 -15.57 11.14 9.63
C GLU A 12 -16.09 12.35 8.86
N ASN A 13 -16.96 13.15 9.49
CA ASN A 13 -17.56 14.35 8.89
C ASN A 13 -18.22 14.13 7.51
N GLY A 14 -18.73 12.93 7.26
CA GLY A 14 -19.36 12.57 5.97
C GLY A 14 -18.37 12.12 4.89
N GLU A 15 -17.07 12.13 5.15
CA GLU A 15 -16.05 11.58 4.25
C GLU A 15 -15.66 10.16 4.66
N ILE A 16 -15.34 9.33 3.67
CA ILE A 16 -14.81 7.98 3.88
C ILE A 16 -13.28 8.04 3.78
N ARG A 17 -12.62 7.64 4.86
CA ARG A 17 -11.19 7.33 4.91
C ARG A 17 -11.00 5.82 4.93
N LEU A 18 -9.94 5.34 4.29
CA LEU A 18 -9.57 3.93 4.37
C LEU A 18 -8.62 3.68 5.52
N LEU A 19 -8.70 2.50 6.14
CA LEU A 19 -7.69 1.98 7.05
C LEU A 19 -7.00 0.78 6.38
N GLU A 20 -5.68 0.81 6.36
CA GLU A 20 -4.82 -0.30 5.91
C GLU A 20 -3.78 -0.58 7.00
N ILE A 21 -3.76 -1.80 7.53
CA ILE A 21 -2.94 -2.24 8.66
C ILE A 21 -1.88 -3.22 8.16
N LYS A 22 -0.62 -2.96 8.50
CA LYS A 22 0.48 -3.91 8.32
C LYS A 22 1.10 -4.30 9.66
N CYS A 23 1.36 -5.59 9.83
CA CYS A 23 2.00 -6.16 11.02
C CYS A 23 3.32 -6.87 10.65
N PRO A 24 4.41 -6.14 10.34
CA PRO A 24 5.64 -6.74 9.88
C PRO A 24 6.36 -7.53 10.99
N SER A 25 6.69 -8.81 10.74
CA SER A 25 7.41 -9.67 11.70
C SER A 25 8.76 -9.09 12.16
N ARG A 26 9.44 -8.34 11.28
CA ARG A 26 10.70 -7.64 11.63
C ARG A 26 10.54 -6.59 12.75
N CYS A 27 9.31 -6.17 13.04
CA CYS A 27 8.96 -5.24 14.12
C CYS A 27 8.27 -5.94 15.31
N GLU A 28 8.36 -7.26 15.43
CA GLU A 28 7.81 -7.99 16.59
C GLU A 28 8.52 -7.59 17.90
N ALA A 29 9.86 -7.53 17.86
CA ALA A 29 10.71 -7.16 18.99
C ALA A 29 11.35 -5.77 18.87
N LYS A 30 10.96 -4.98 17.85
CA LYS A 30 11.52 -3.65 17.55
C LYS A 30 10.40 -2.69 17.17
N PRO A 31 10.48 -1.39 17.51
CA PRO A 31 9.47 -0.42 17.07
C PRO A 31 9.53 -0.26 15.53
N VAL A 32 8.52 0.35 14.93
CA VAL A 32 8.59 0.74 13.51
C VAL A 32 9.66 1.81 13.31
N VAL A 33 9.74 2.78 14.24
CA VAL A 33 10.75 3.84 14.27
C VAL A 33 11.51 3.84 15.60
N ASN A 34 12.84 3.88 15.53
CA ASN A 34 13.75 4.01 16.68
C ASN A 34 13.80 5.49 17.12
N LYS A 35 12.97 5.88 18.09
CA LYS A 35 12.86 7.28 18.57
C LYS A 35 14.06 7.78 19.40
N ASN A 36 15.08 6.96 19.62
CA ASN A 36 16.22 7.25 20.50
C ASN A 36 17.37 8.02 19.81
N ILE A 37 17.18 8.45 18.57
CA ILE A 37 18.18 9.24 17.83
C ILE A 37 17.62 10.66 17.71
N ASN A 38 18.26 11.60 18.40
CA ASN A 38 17.88 13.01 18.43
C ASN A 38 17.83 13.57 16.99
N HIS A 39 16.63 13.69 16.41
CA HIS A 39 16.41 14.32 15.11
C HIS A 39 16.69 15.83 15.11
N HIS A 40 17.09 16.43 16.24
CA HIS A 40 17.38 17.86 16.36
C HIS A 40 18.61 18.35 15.60
N ASN A 41 19.42 17.48 15.00
CA ASN A 41 20.63 17.89 14.26
C ASN A 41 20.76 17.32 12.84
N VAL A 42 19.68 16.78 12.25
CA VAL A 42 19.74 16.33 10.85
C VAL A 42 19.54 17.54 9.93
N GLN A 43 20.64 18.09 9.43
CA GLN A 43 20.57 19.01 8.30
C GLN A 43 19.92 18.33 7.09
N PRO A 44 19.10 19.05 6.31
CA PRO A 44 18.48 18.52 5.10
C PRO A 44 19.55 18.29 4.03
N THR A 45 20.17 17.11 4.02
CA THR A 45 21.07 16.71 2.94
C THR A 45 20.28 16.02 1.84
N SER A 46 19.97 16.79 0.80
CA SER A 46 19.79 16.37 -0.60
C SER A 46 19.01 15.08 -0.89
N SER A 47 17.73 15.26 -1.24
CA SER A 47 17.00 14.67 -2.39
C SER A 47 17.01 13.16 -2.68
N ALA A 48 17.52 12.29 -1.81
CA ALA A 48 17.35 10.84 -1.93
C ALA A 48 16.58 10.29 -0.72
N PRO A 49 15.62 9.36 -0.93
CA PRO A 49 15.02 8.62 0.18
C PRO A 49 16.08 7.66 0.71
N SER A 50 16.98 8.15 1.58
CA SER A 50 17.85 7.29 2.34
C SER A 50 16.98 6.54 3.35
N HIS A 51 16.96 5.21 3.31
CA HIS A 51 16.52 4.42 4.46
C HIS A 51 17.29 4.93 5.67
N SER A 52 16.63 5.71 6.53
CA SER A 52 17.26 6.11 7.77
C SER A 52 17.44 4.83 8.59
N LYS A 53 18.60 4.70 9.23
CA LYS A 53 18.91 3.59 10.15
C LYS A 53 17.90 3.47 11.30
N ASP A 54 17.00 4.44 11.39
CA ASP A 54 16.00 4.63 12.43
C ASP A 54 14.66 3.99 12.07
N ILE A 55 14.41 3.60 10.82
CA ILE A 55 13.17 2.96 10.40
C ILE A 55 13.42 1.46 10.18
N ASN A 56 12.68 0.62 10.89
CA ASN A 56 12.84 -0.85 10.84
C ASN A 56 12.05 -1.51 9.69
N VAL A 57 11.49 -0.73 8.77
CA VAL A 57 10.74 -1.18 7.59
C VAL A 57 11.26 -0.49 6.32
N ASP A 58 11.13 -1.17 5.19
CA ASP A 58 11.66 -0.78 3.88
C ASP A 58 10.65 -0.03 3.00
N TYR A 59 9.48 0.29 3.54
CA TYR A 59 8.43 1.00 2.80
C TYR A 59 8.06 2.35 3.42
N LEU A 60 8.69 2.73 4.54
CA LEU A 60 8.55 4.06 5.13
C LEU A 60 9.86 4.84 5.01
N TYR A 61 9.75 6.16 4.91
CA TYR A 61 10.87 7.08 4.88
C TYR A 61 10.47 8.44 5.46
N TYR A 62 11.43 9.25 5.89
CA TYR A 62 11.17 10.63 6.29
C TYR A 62 11.31 11.58 5.09
N GLU A 63 10.31 12.45 4.91
CA GLU A 63 10.41 13.65 4.09
C GLU A 63 10.36 14.86 5.04
N GLY A 64 11.53 15.46 5.29
CA GLY A 64 11.69 16.42 6.38
C GLY A 64 11.42 15.76 7.73
N GLN A 65 10.41 16.25 8.46
CA GLN A 65 9.99 15.69 9.76
C GLN A 65 8.77 14.76 9.66
N LYS A 66 8.24 14.52 8.45
CA LYS A 66 7.04 13.71 8.24
C LYS A 66 7.40 12.32 7.75
N LEU A 67 6.93 11.30 8.45
CA LEU A 67 7.02 9.91 8.02
C LEU A 67 6.03 9.67 6.87
N GLN A 68 6.48 9.03 5.80
CA GLN A 68 5.68 8.79 4.59
C GLN A 68 5.86 7.38 4.04
N LEU A 69 4.84 6.90 3.31
CA LEU A 69 4.87 5.65 2.56
C LEU A 69 5.60 5.86 1.23
N GLN A 70 6.57 5.01 0.92
CA GLN A 70 7.37 5.11 -0.29
C GLN A 70 6.52 4.83 -1.54
N GLY A 71 6.47 5.80 -2.46
CA GLY A 71 5.64 5.73 -3.68
C GLY A 71 6.00 4.59 -4.64
N SER A 72 7.22 4.07 -4.55
CA SER A 72 7.67 2.92 -5.35
C SER A 72 7.35 1.56 -4.73
N HIS A 73 6.89 1.51 -3.48
CA HIS A 73 6.60 0.26 -2.80
C HIS A 73 5.22 -0.28 -3.18
N VAL A 74 5.05 -1.61 -3.19
CA VAL A 74 3.80 -2.27 -3.58
C VAL A 74 2.60 -1.86 -2.72
N TYR A 75 2.84 -1.57 -1.44
CA TYR A 75 1.79 -1.07 -0.53
C TYR A 75 1.25 0.29 -0.94
N TYR A 76 2.06 1.16 -1.55
CA TYR A 76 1.56 2.42 -2.09
C TYR A 76 0.58 2.15 -3.22
N THR A 77 0.93 1.28 -4.16
CA THR A 77 0.01 0.85 -5.23
C THR A 77 -1.27 0.24 -4.65
N GLN A 78 -1.17 -0.63 -3.64
CA GLN A 78 -2.32 -1.25 -2.97
C GLN A 78 -3.29 -0.19 -2.43
N VAL A 79 -2.77 0.76 -1.64
CA VAL A 79 -3.56 1.82 -1.01
C VAL A 79 -4.17 2.77 -2.06
N GLN A 80 -3.41 3.16 -3.08
CA GLN A 80 -3.91 4.01 -4.17
C GLN A 80 -5.05 3.34 -4.92
N ILE A 81 -4.92 2.05 -5.27
CA ILE A 81 -5.97 1.30 -5.96
C ILE A 81 -7.22 1.13 -5.09
N SER A 82 -7.06 0.88 -3.79
CA SER A 82 -8.21 0.84 -2.87
C SER A 82 -8.97 2.17 -2.82
N MET A 83 -8.25 3.30 -2.73
CA MET A 83 -8.86 4.64 -2.80
C MET A 83 -9.52 4.90 -4.16
N TYR A 84 -8.95 4.38 -5.25
CA TYR A 84 -9.56 4.45 -6.58
C TYR A 84 -10.90 3.72 -6.63
N VAL A 85 -10.94 2.47 -6.18
CA VAL A 85 -12.13 1.61 -6.23
C VAL A 85 -13.25 2.13 -5.34
N LEU A 86 -12.91 2.67 -4.17
CA LEU A 86 -13.89 3.11 -3.16
C LEU A 86 -14.25 4.59 -3.22
N GLY A 87 -13.63 5.37 -4.11
CA GLY A 87 -13.85 6.81 -4.21
C GLY A 87 -13.34 7.60 -2.99
N ALA A 88 -12.44 7.04 -2.19
CA ALA A 88 -11.83 7.71 -1.05
C ALA A 88 -10.68 8.64 -1.47
N SER A 89 -10.44 9.69 -0.68
CA SER A 89 -9.36 10.67 -0.90
C SER A 89 -8.14 10.43 -0.01
N VAL A 90 -8.32 9.72 1.10
CA VAL A 90 -7.29 9.49 2.12
C VAL A 90 -7.34 8.06 2.65
N CYS A 91 -6.17 7.52 2.97
CA CYS A 91 -6.00 6.27 3.70
C CYS A 91 -5.04 6.47 4.88
N ASP A 92 -5.45 6.03 6.05
CA ASP A 92 -4.60 5.87 7.22
C ASP A 92 -3.87 4.53 7.12
N PHE A 93 -2.57 4.59 6.82
CA PHE A 93 -1.70 3.44 6.70
C PHE A 93 -1.02 3.19 8.05
N TYR A 94 -1.52 2.20 8.78
CA TYR A 94 -1.10 1.88 10.14
C TYR A 94 -0.12 0.71 10.15
N VAL A 95 1.07 0.92 10.70
CA VAL A 95 2.08 -0.12 10.87
C VAL A 95 2.14 -0.50 12.34
N TYR A 96 1.63 -1.68 12.65
CA TYR A 96 1.59 -2.20 14.00
C TYR A 96 2.94 -2.80 14.41
N SER A 97 3.36 -2.46 15.63
CA SER A 97 4.42 -3.13 16.37
C SER A 97 4.11 -3.08 17.88
N PRO A 98 4.30 -4.18 18.62
CA PRO A 98 4.18 -4.19 20.08
C PRO A 98 5.15 -3.24 20.79
N LYS A 99 6.21 -2.79 20.11
CA LYS A 99 7.27 -1.94 20.68
C LYS A 99 7.17 -0.48 20.27
N GLY A 100 6.27 -0.13 19.35
CA GLY A 100 6.06 1.23 18.87
C GLY A 100 5.49 1.22 17.46
N SER A 101 4.19 1.47 17.36
CA SER A 101 3.46 1.55 16.08
C SER A 101 3.52 2.95 15.50
N GLU A 102 3.32 3.07 14.19
CA GLU A 102 3.26 4.36 13.49
C GLU A 102 2.07 4.41 12.54
N CYS A 103 1.48 5.58 12.39
CA CYS A 103 0.38 5.83 11.44
C CYS A 103 0.82 6.88 10.43
N VAL A 104 0.63 6.59 9.15
CA VAL A 104 0.99 7.48 8.05
C VAL A 104 -0.24 7.78 7.21
N GLU A 105 -0.56 9.06 7.06
CA GLU A 105 -1.62 9.49 6.14
C GLU A 105 -1.11 9.42 4.69
N VAL A 106 -1.79 8.63 3.86
CA VAL A 106 -1.55 8.52 2.42
C VAL A 106 -2.69 9.20 1.68
N ARG A 107 -2.36 10.22 0.87
CA ARG A 107 -3.35 10.91 0.03
C ARG A 107 -3.42 10.28 -1.35
N ARG A 108 -4.61 10.29 -1.92
CA ARG A 108 -4.85 9.87 -3.29
C ARG A 108 -3.99 10.67 -4.28
N ASN A 109 -3.41 9.96 -5.25
CA ASN A 109 -2.58 10.51 -6.30
C ASN A 109 -3.16 10.13 -7.66
N ASP A 110 -4.00 11.01 -8.21
CA ASP A 110 -4.67 10.75 -9.50
C ASP A 110 -3.68 10.64 -10.66
N SER A 111 -2.59 11.39 -10.66
CA SER A 111 -1.53 11.29 -11.69
C SER A 111 -0.85 9.92 -11.70
N PHE A 112 -0.72 9.27 -10.53
CA PHE A 112 -0.24 7.89 -10.43
C PHE A 112 -1.30 6.92 -10.93
N LEU A 113 -2.55 7.07 -10.49
CA LEU A 113 -3.67 6.20 -10.84
C LEU A 113 -3.98 6.20 -12.33
N GLN A 114 -3.93 7.36 -13.00
CA GLN A 114 -4.08 7.50 -14.44
C GLN A 114 -3.07 6.67 -15.24
N LYS A 115 -1.90 6.35 -14.66
CA LYS A 115 -0.86 5.52 -15.29
C LYS A 115 -1.02 4.03 -14.96
N VAL A 116 -1.56 3.70 -13.79
CA VAL A 116 -1.63 2.32 -13.28
C VAL A 116 -2.93 1.64 -13.69
N VAL A 117 -4.08 2.30 -13.53
CA VAL A 117 -5.40 1.72 -13.79
C VAL A 117 -5.54 1.19 -15.23
N PRO A 118 -5.14 1.93 -16.28
CA PRO A 118 -5.22 1.39 -17.65
C PRO A 118 -4.32 0.18 -17.89
N LYS A 119 -3.17 0.08 -17.20
CA LYS A 119 -2.28 -1.09 -17.31
C LYS A 119 -2.93 -2.33 -16.69
N LEU A 120 -3.61 -2.17 -15.55
CA LEU A 120 -4.34 -3.24 -14.90
C LEU A 120 -5.53 -3.71 -15.74
N GLU A 121 -6.25 -2.76 -16.36
CA GLU A 121 -7.35 -3.07 -17.28
C GLU A 121 -6.86 -3.89 -18.47
N TRP A 122 -5.81 -3.38 -19.14
CA TRP A 122 -5.21 -4.05 -20.28
C TRP A 122 -4.72 -5.44 -19.91
N PHE A 123 -4.01 -5.58 -18.79
CA PHE A 123 -3.55 -6.88 -18.30
C PHE A 123 -4.73 -7.84 -18.06
N PHE A 124 -5.78 -7.36 -17.40
CA PHE A 124 -6.95 -8.17 -17.08
C PHE A 124 -7.60 -8.72 -18.34
N PHE A 125 -7.98 -7.85 -19.29
CA PHE A 125 -8.73 -8.26 -20.47
C PHE A 125 -7.85 -8.95 -21.52
N ARG A 126 -6.59 -8.56 -21.66
CA ARG A 126 -5.71 -9.11 -22.71
C ARG A 126 -5.03 -10.41 -22.30
N HIS A 127 -4.74 -10.59 -21.03
CA HIS A 127 -3.93 -11.72 -20.56
C HIS A 127 -4.64 -12.59 -19.53
N TYR A 128 -5.11 -11.99 -18.43
CA TYR A 128 -5.64 -12.76 -17.31
C TYR A 128 -6.96 -13.47 -17.65
N PHE A 129 -7.94 -12.72 -18.13
CA PHE A 129 -9.27 -13.23 -18.44
C PHE A 129 -9.24 -14.35 -19.49
N PRO A 130 -8.56 -14.20 -20.64
CA PRO A 130 -8.42 -15.30 -21.60
C PRO A 130 -7.72 -16.54 -21.03
N ALA A 131 -6.72 -16.37 -20.16
CA ALA A 131 -6.03 -17.49 -19.53
C ALA A 131 -6.95 -18.27 -18.58
N VAL A 132 -7.78 -17.56 -17.80
CA VAL A 132 -8.76 -18.18 -16.89
C VAL A 132 -9.84 -18.92 -17.69
N GLN A 133 -10.35 -18.33 -18.78
CA GLN A 133 -11.34 -18.99 -19.65
C GLN A 133 -10.79 -20.29 -20.25
N ARG A 134 -9.56 -20.28 -20.78
CA ARG A 134 -8.91 -21.48 -21.31
C ARG A 134 -8.74 -22.56 -20.24
N ARG A 135 -8.39 -22.19 -19.02
CA ARG A 135 -8.27 -23.14 -17.91
C ARG A 135 -9.63 -23.77 -17.57
N GLN A 136 -10.69 -22.97 -17.49
CA GLN A 136 -12.03 -23.47 -17.20
C GLN A 136 -12.52 -24.43 -18.28
N SER A 137 -12.30 -24.12 -19.56
CA SER A 137 -12.69 -25.01 -20.66
C SER A 137 -11.98 -26.36 -20.58
N LEU A 138 -10.68 -26.37 -20.25
CA LEU A 138 -9.91 -27.61 -20.09
C LEU A 138 -10.43 -28.46 -18.92
N LEU A 139 -10.72 -27.85 -17.77
CA LEU A 139 -11.29 -28.56 -16.63
C LEU A 139 -12.65 -29.18 -16.97
N ASN A 140 -13.51 -28.41 -17.64
CA ASN A 140 -14.82 -28.89 -18.06
C ASN A 140 -14.73 -30.06 -19.05
N SER A 141 -13.76 -30.04 -19.99
CA SER A 141 -13.54 -31.15 -20.91
C SER A 141 -12.97 -32.41 -20.26
N SER A 142 -12.22 -32.28 -19.16
CA SER A 142 -11.67 -33.43 -18.41
C SER A 142 -12.71 -34.10 -17.52
N SER A 143 -13.69 -33.35 -16.98
CA SER A 143 -14.75 -33.90 -16.12
C SER A 143 -15.86 -34.64 -16.88
N VAL A 144 -15.94 -34.51 -18.21
CA VAL A 144 -16.93 -35.21 -19.06
C VAL A 144 -16.44 -36.60 -19.51
N ASN A 145 -15.16 -36.92 -19.28
CA ASN A 145 -14.53 -38.20 -19.67
C ASN A 145 -14.34 -39.18 -18.50
N LEU A 146 -15.08 -39.03 -17.40
CA LEU A 146 -15.20 -39.96 -16.27
C LEU A 146 -16.67 -40.32 -16.09
#